data_AF-H6V798-F1
#
_entry.id   AF-H6V798-F1
#
_cell.length_a   1.000
_cell.length_b   1.000
_cell.length_c   1.000
_cell.angle_alpha   90.00
_cell.angle_beta   90.00
_cell.angle_gamma   90.00
#
_symmetry.space_group_name_H-M   'P 1'
#
loop_
_entity.id
_entity.type
_entity.pdbx_description
1 polymer ?
#
loop_
_entity_poly.entity_id
_entity_poly.type
_entity_poly.pdbx_seq_one_letter_code
_entity_poly.pdbx_strand_id
1 'polypeptide(L)'
;YNTDQAIKAYINGGVPASKIVLGMPIYGRSFESTNGIGQTGNGIGSGSWENGIWDYKVLPKAGATVQYESVAQAYYSYDSSSKELISFD
;
A
#
# COMPACT_ATOMS: atom_id res chain seq x y z
N TYR A 1 -0.34 -8.96 -10.74
CA TYR A 1 0.47 -9.83 -9.87
C TYR A 1 0.09 -9.53 -8.43
N ASN A 2 0.17 -10.50 -7.53
CA ASN A 2 -0.06 -10.31 -6.10
C ASN A 2 0.81 -11.29 -5.28
N THR A 3 0.82 -11.14 -3.96
CA THR A 3 1.63 -11.98 -3.06
C THR A 3 1.30 -13.46 -3.20
N ASP A 4 0.01 -13.84 -3.27
CA ASP A 4 -0.42 -15.24 -3.43
C ASP A 4 0.16 -15.89 -4.71
N GLN A 5 0.10 -15.18 -5.84
CA GLN A 5 0.67 -15.64 -7.10
C GLN A 5 2.20 -15.83 -7.00
N ALA A 6 2.91 -14.92 -6.33
CA ALA A 6 4.34 -15.03 -6.12
C ALA A 6 4.70 -16.22 -5.24
N ILE A 7 4.01 -16.39 -4.10
CA ILE A 7 4.20 -17.52 -3.18
C ILE A 7 3.98 -18.86 -3.90
N LYS A 8 2.88 -18.98 -4.67
CA LYS A 8 2.58 -20.18 -5.46
C LYS A 8 3.66 -20.46 -6.50
N ALA A 9 4.19 -19.44 -7.17
CA ALA A 9 5.26 -19.61 -8.14
C ALA A 9 6.54 -20.16 -7.49
N TYR A 10 6.94 -19.64 -6.32
CA TYR A 10 8.10 -20.15 -5.57
C TYR A 10 7.91 -21.61 -5.13
N ILE A 11 6.74 -21.94 -4.59
CA ILE A 11 6.42 -23.30 -4.15
C ILE A 11 6.42 -24.27 -5.34
N ASN A 12 5.78 -23.90 -6.45
CA ASN A 12 5.77 -24.70 -7.68
C ASN A 12 7.17 -24.86 -8.30
N GLY A 13 8.06 -23.89 -8.06
CA GLY A 13 9.48 -23.96 -8.40
C GLY A 13 10.33 -24.81 -7.45
N GLY A 14 9.74 -25.40 -6.41
CA GLY A 14 10.41 -26.31 -5.47
C GLY A 14 10.93 -25.66 -4.19
N VAL A 15 10.63 -24.39 -3.92
CA VAL A 15 10.99 -23.73 -2.65
C VAL A 15 10.04 -24.17 -1.54
N PRO A 16 10.52 -24.79 -0.45
CA PRO A 16 9.66 -25.17 0.67
C PRO A 16 9.04 -23.93 1.32
N ALA A 17 7.73 -23.96 1.57
CA ALA A 17 6.99 -22.83 2.15
C ALA A 17 7.59 -22.36 3.50
N SER A 18 8.08 -23.28 4.33
CA SER A 18 8.72 -22.96 5.62
C SER A 18 10.02 -22.16 5.51
N LYS A 19 10.57 -22.03 4.30
CA LYS A 19 11.76 -21.20 4.02
C LYS A 19 11.40 -19.84 3.42
N ILE A 20 10.12 -19.55 3.19
CA ILE A 20 9.66 -18.27 2.66
C ILE A 20 9.29 -17.36 3.82
N VAL A 21 10.02 -16.25 3.98
CA VAL A 21 9.68 -15.19 4.93
C VAL A 21 8.88 -14.13 4.19
N LEU A 22 7.63 -13.92 4.62
CA LEU A 22 6.77 -12.89 4.03
C LEU A 22 7.09 -11.54 4.67
N GLY A 23 7.62 -10.61 3.87
CA GLY A 23 7.86 -9.24 4.30
C GLY A 23 6.57 -8.41 4.31
N MET A 24 6.43 -7.53 5.30
CA MET A 24 5.37 -6.52 5.38
C MET A 24 5.99 -5.12 5.46
N PRO A 25 5.48 -4.13 4.72
CA PRO A 25 6.00 -2.77 4.75
C PRO A 25 5.64 -2.06 6.07
N ILE A 26 6.60 -1.34 6.63
CA ILE A 26 6.40 -0.43 7.78
C ILE A 26 6.29 1.04 7.33
N TYR A 27 5.76 1.24 6.13
CA TYR A 27 5.61 2.53 5.47
C TYR A 27 4.41 2.48 4.51
N GLY A 28 3.87 3.65 4.17
CA GLY A 28 2.85 3.81 3.14
C GLY A 28 3.40 4.47 1.88
N ARG A 29 2.77 4.18 0.74
CA ARG A 29 3.01 4.88 -0.53
C ARG A 29 1.85 5.78 -0.90
N SER A 30 2.14 7.05 -1.20
CA SER A 30 1.15 8.07 -1.54
C SER A 30 0.91 8.21 -3.03
N PHE A 31 -0.33 8.53 -3.37
CA PHE A 31 -0.84 8.86 -4.70
C PHE A 31 -1.71 10.11 -4.57
N GLU A 32 -1.41 11.14 -5.34
CA GLU A 32 -2.16 12.41 -5.31
C GLU A 32 -3.11 12.54 -6.50
N SER A 33 -4.04 13.49 -6.39
CA SER A 33 -5.01 13.80 -7.45
C SER A 33 -5.77 12.57 -7.96
N THR A 34 -6.02 11.60 -7.08
CA THR A 34 -6.74 10.35 -7.40
C THR A 34 -8.13 10.34 -6.79
N ASN A 35 -9.07 9.66 -7.43
CA ASN A 35 -10.41 9.44 -6.88
C ASN A 35 -10.51 8.16 -6.02
N GLY A 36 -9.42 7.42 -5.84
CA GLY A 36 -9.37 6.24 -4.98
C GLY A 36 -8.52 5.10 -5.52
N ILE A 37 -8.64 3.93 -4.89
CA ILE A 37 -7.85 2.75 -5.23
C ILE A 37 -8.13 2.30 -6.69
N GLY A 38 -7.06 2.01 -7.44
CA GLY A 38 -7.15 1.60 -8.84
C GLY A 38 -7.57 2.70 -9.84
N GLN A 39 -7.73 3.94 -9.39
CA GLN A 39 -8.02 5.09 -10.26
C GLN A 39 -6.73 5.79 -10.68
N THR A 40 -6.80 6.55 -11.77
CA THR A 40 -5.68 7.40 -12.21
C THR A 40 -5.41 8.49 -11.18
N GLY A 41 -4.14 8.69 -10.84
CA GLY A 41 -3.66 9.82 -10.06
C GLY A 41 -2.60 10.60 -10.83
N ASN A 42 -2.22 11.75 -10.30
CA ASN A 42 -1.12 12.55 -10.81
C ASN A 42 -0.29 13.07 -9.64
N GLY A 43 0.99 12.69 -9.62
CA GLY A 43 1.89 13.00 -8.51
C GLY A 43 1.86 11.96 -7.39
N ILE A 44 2.91 12.01 -6.58
CA ILE A 44 3.11 11.14 -5.41
C ILE A 44 3.24 11.95 -4.12
N GLY A 45 3.14 13.28 -4.20
CA GLY A 45 3.28 14.18 -3.07
C GLY A 45 4.67 14.17 -2.43
N SER A 46 4.71 14.66 -1.19
CA SER A 46 5.88 14.63 -0.32
C SER A 46 6.05 13.25 0.35
N GLY A 47 6.90 13.16 1.36
CA GLY A 47 7.02 11.99 2.22
C GLY A 47 7.75 12.31 3.51
N SER A 48 7.93 11.30 4.36
CA SER A 48 8.68 11.45 5.62
C SER A 48 10.16 11.73 5.37
N TRP A 49 10.74 11.01 4.41
CA TRP A 49 12.16 11.09 4.06
C TRP A 49 12.38 11.15 2.55
N GLU A 50 11.49 10.52 1.79
CA GLU A 50 11.51 10.46 0.33
C GLU A 50 10.10 10.73 -0.20
N ASN A 51 9.98 11.52 -1.27
CA ASN A 51 8.69 11.82 -1.88
C ASN A 51 7.95 10.53 -2.28
N GLY A 52 6.66 10.43 -1.92
CA GLY A 52 5.86 9.25 -2.17
C GLY A 52 5.91 8.19 -1.07
N ILE A 53 6.72 8.37 -0.01
CA ILE A 53 6.89 7.38 1.06
C ILE A 53 6.68 8.03 2.43
N TRP A 54 5.75 7.49 3.21
CA TRP A 54 5.43 7.93 4.57
C TRP A 54 5.73 6.84 5.58
N ASP A 55 6.43 7.16 6.66
CA ASP A 55 6.63 6.22 7.78
C ASP A 55 5.25 5.79 8.33
N TYR A 56 5.07 4.51 8.65
CA TYR A 56 3.80 4.03 9.22
C TYR A 56 3.39 4.80 10.49
N LYS A 57 4.37 5.20 11.31
CA LYS A 57 4.14 5.92 12.58
C LYS A 57 3.45 7.28 12.44
N VAL A 58 3.37 7.83 11.22
CA VAL A 58 2.68 9.11 10.93
C VAL A 58 1.38 8.92 10.15
N LEU A 59 0.93 7.67 9.99
CA LEU A 59 -0.30 7.30 9.32
C LEU A 59 -1.36 6.80 10.32
N PRO A 60 -2.67 7.00 10.04
CA PRO A 60 -3.19 7.84 8.96
C PRO A 60 -2.96 9.33 9.24
N LYS A 61 -2.82 10.12 8.17
CA LYS A 61 -2.72 11.58 8.29
C LYS A 61 -4.05 12.16 8.79
N ALA A 62 -3.98 13.31 9.47
CA ALA A 62 -5.17 14.03 9.89
C ALA A 62 -6.09 14.34 8.70
N GLY A 63 -7.40 14.11 8.86
CA GLY A 63 -8.39 14.29 7.80
C GLY A 63 -8.58 13.07 6.89
N ALA A 64 -7.63 12.13 6.87
CA ALA A 64 -7.76 10.90 6.10
C ALA A 64 -8.56 9.83 6.85
N THR A 65 -9.32 9.02 6.12
CA THR A 65 -10.06 7.87 6.65
C THR A 65 -9.46 6.57 6.12
N VAL A 66 -9.24 5.60 6.99
CA VAL A 66 -8.76 4.27 6.62
C VAL A 66 -9.90 3.45 6.02
N GLN A 67 -9.63 2.81 4.88
CA GLN A 67 -10.55 1.94 4.15
C GLN A 67 -9.90 0.57 3.95
N TYR A 68 -10.73 -0.47 3.86
CA TYR A 68 -10.30 -1.85 3.59
C TYR A 68 -10.86 -2.29 2.23
N GLU A 69 -9.99 -2.83 1.37
CA GLU A 69 -10.39 -3.51 0.15
C GLU A 69 -10.30 -5.03 0.40
N SER A 70 -11.44 -5.70 0.37
CA SER A 70 -11.57 -7.10 0.79
C SER A 70 -11.11 -8.14 -0.25
N VAL A 71 -11.05 -7.79 -1.53
CA VAL A 71 -10.58 -8.64 -2.62
C VAL A 71 -9.05 -8.66 -2.66
N ALA A 72 -8.41 -7.50 -2.49
CA ALA A 72 -6.96 -7.33 -2.42
C ALA A 72 -6.39 -7.65 -1.02
N GLN A 73 -7.25 -7.68 0.01
CA GLN A 73 -6.87 -7.83 1.41
C GLN A 73 -5.88 -6.77 1.87
N ALA A 74 -6.16 -5.51 1.54
CA ALA A 74 -5.25 -4.38 1.77
C ALA A 74 -5.98 -3.17 2.38
N TYR A 75 -5.24 -2.38 3.14
CA TYR A 75 -5.70 -1.11 3.68
C TYR A 75 -5.10 0.09 2.94
N TYR A 76 -5.82 1.20 2.97
CA TYR A 76 -5.34 2.49 2.53
C TYR A 76 -6.08 3.60 3.27
N SER A 77 -5.43 4.74 3.50
CA SER A 77 -6.13 5.95 3.92
C SER A 77 -6.46 6.81 2.71
N TYR A 78 -7.61 7.47 2.74
CA TYR A 78 -7.99 8.45 1.73
C TYR A 78 -8.51 9.73 2.38
N ASP A 79 -8.02 10.88 1.91
CA ASP A 79 -8.56 12.20 2.23
C ASP A 79 -9.21 12.79 0.98
N SER A 80 -10.53 13.02 1.06
CA SER A 80 -11.31 13.54 -0.07
C SER A 80 -11.07 15.01 -0.37
N SER A 81 -10.57 15.79 0.59
CA SER A 81 -10.25 17.21 0.42
C SER A 81 -8.96 17.39 -0.39
N SER A 82 -7.90 16.66 -0.01
CA SER A 82 -6.61 16.70 -0.72
C SER A 82 -6.55 15.74 -1.91
N LYS A 83 -7.48 14.77 -1.99
CA LYS A 83 -7.46 13.67 -2.97
C LYS A 83 -6.17 12.85 -2.90
N GLU A 84 -5.65 12.67 -1.68
CA GLU A 84 -4.49 11.84 -1.39
C GLU A 84 -4.94 10.45 -0.93
N LEU A 85 -4.39 9.43 -1.58
CA LEU A 85 -4.49 8.04 -1.15
C LEU A 85 -3.12 7.57 -0.66
N ILE A 86 -3.06 6.92 0.50
CA ILE A 86 -1.84 6.28 1.00
C ILE A 86 -2.13 4.81 1.27
N SER A 87 -1.47 3.91 0.55
CA SER A 87 -1.57 2.45 0.78
C SER A 87 -0.49 2.01 1.76
N PHE A 88 -0.88 1.32 2.84
CA PHE A 88 -0.02 0.84 3.92
C PHE A 88 -0.68 -0.36 4.62
N ASP A 89 0.08 -1.04 5.47
CA ASP A 89 -0.38 -2.16 6.31
C ASP A 89 -0.57 -1.72 7.77
#